data_AF-A0A925CLR5-F1
#
_entry.id   AF-A0A925CLR5-F1
#
_cell.length_a   1.000
_cell.length_b   1.000
_cell.length_c   1.000
_cell.angle_alpha   90.00
_cell.angle_beta   90.00
_cell.angle_gamma   90.00
#
_symmetry.space_group_name_H-M   'P 1'
#
loop_
_entity.id
_entity.type
_entity.pdbx_description
1 polymer ?
#
loop_
_entity_poly.entity_id
_entity_poly.type
_entity_poly.pdbx_seq_one_letter_code
_entity_poly.pdbx_strand_id
1 'polypeptide(L)'
;MRLDALFNTLATTDDALAAGETEDLIWALWTSHEDTGAEEWLDRAIHHIAAREFEPAETLLDGLLVAHPLYAEAWNKRATLYFLQERDRESIADIIRTLELEPRHFGAICGFAQICLRHGRRAEALAAFESALSINPHM
;
A
#
# COMPACT_ATOMS: atom_id res chain seq x y z
N MET A 1 -15.51 9.70 -8.89
CA MET A 1 -15.64 8.29 -8.43
C MET A 1 -15.24 8.26 -6.95
N ARG A 2 -15.73 7.36 -6.09
CA ARG A 2 -15.68 7.52 -4.61
C ARG A 2 -14.31 7.92 -4.02
N LEU A 3 -13.20 7.34 -4.51
CA LEU A 3 -11.83 7.68 -4.08
C LEU A 3 -11.44 9.13 -4.42
N ASP A 4 -11.86 9.67 -5.57
CA ASP A 4 -11.52 11.05 -5.97
C ASP A 4 -12.08 12.07 -4.98
N ALA A 5 -13.29 11.81 -4.45
CA ALA A 5 -13.91 12.67 -3.46
C ALA A 5 -13.14 12.63 -2.13
N LEU A 6 -12.68 11.45 -1.71
CA LEU A 6 -11.88 11.28 -0.49
C LEU A 6 -10.52 11.98 -0.62
N PHE A 7 -9.82 11.81 -1.74
CA PHE A 7 -8.57 12.53 -1.99
C PHE A 7 -8.77 14.05 -2.05
N ASN A 8 -9.88 14.52 -2.63
CA ASN A 8 -10.21 15.94 -2.59
C ASN A 8 -10.48 16.43 -1.16
N THR A 9 -11.14 15.62 -0.32
CA THR A 9 -11.31 15.94 1.10
C THR A 9 -9.97 16.02 1.81
N LEU A 10 -9.08 15.03 1.66
CA LEU A 10 -7.72 15.07 2.22
C LEU A 10 -6.92 16.30 1.75
N ALA A 11 -7.08 16.72 0.50
CA ALA A 11 -6.34 17.86 -0.03
C ALA A 11 -6.85 19.23 0.47
N THR A 12 -8.05 19.28 1.06
CA THR A 12 -8.74 20.55 1.36
C THR A 12 -9.13 20.72 2.82
N THR A 13 -9.12 19.64 3.61
CA THR A 13 -9.46 19.70 5.03
C THR A 13 -8.31 20.25 5.85
N ASP A 14 -8.60 21.12 6.82
CA ASP A 14 -7.65 21.51 7.87
C ASP A 14 -7.95 20.80 9.20
N ASP A 15 -9.03 20.00 9.26
CA ASP A 15 -9.42 19.24 10.43
C ASP A 15 -8.73 17.86 10.44
N ALA A 16 -7.90 17.65 11.46
CA ALA A 16 -7.15 16.41 11.65
C ALA A 16 -8.05 15.19 11.89
N LEU A 17 -9.21 15.36 12.53
CA LEU A 17 -10.15 14.25 12.73
C LEU A 17 -10.74 13.82 11.38
N ALA A 18 -11.27 14.79 10.62
CA ALA A 18 -11.80 14.54 9.29
C ALA A 18 -10.75 13.97 8.32
N ALA A 19 -9.50 14.42 8.43
CA ALA A 19 -8.40 13.85 7.65
C ALA A 19 -8.18 12.37 7.99
N GLY A 20 -8.09 12.02 9.28
CA GLY A 20 -7.93 10.64 9.73
C GLY A 20 -9.09 9.73 9.28
N GLU A 21 -10.33 10.17 9.46
CA GLU A 21 -11.51 9.42 8.99
C GLU A 21 -11.50 9.22 7.47
N THR A 22 -11.04 10.23 6.73
CA THR A 22 -10.93 10.15 5.26
C THR A 22 -9.83 9.18 4.84
N GLU A 23 -8.68 9.19 5.52
CA GLU A 23 -7.61 8.23 5.30
C GLU A 23 -8.08 6.80 5.57
N ASP A 24 -8.77 6.56 6.69
CA ASP A 24 -9.34 5.26 7.04
C ASP A 24 -10.30 4.74 5.95
N LEU A 25 -11.13 5.63 5.38
CA LEU A 25 -12.02 5.29 4.28
C LEU A 25 -11.28 4.94 2.99
N ILE A 26 -10.15 5.58 2.71
CA ILE A 26 -9.31 5.24 1.55
C ILE A 26 -8.70 3.85 1.75
N TRP A 27 -8.13 3.58 2.93
CA TRP A 27 -7.62 2.26 3.26
C TRP A 27 -8.69 1.19 3.15
N ALA A 28 -9.89 1.43 3.70
CA ALA A 28 -11.01 0.50 3.61
C ALA A 28 -11.44 0.22 2.15
N LEU A 29 -11.29 1.19 1.24
CA LEU A 29 -11.59 1.00 -0.18
C LEU A 29 -10.46 0.28 -0.92
N TRP A 30 -9.20 0.45 -0.52
CA TRP A 30 -8.09 -0.30 -1.09
C TRP A 30 -8.06 -1.74 -0.62
N THR A 31 -8.48 -2.00 0.62
CA THR A 31 -8.57 -3.36 1.17
C THR A 31 -9.90 -4.04 0.86
N SER A 32 -10.82 -3.40 0.14
CA SER A 32 -12.06 -4.05 -0.31
C SER A 32 -11.94 -4.60 -1.73
N HIS A 33 -12.79 -5.58 -2.05
CA HIS A 33 -12.86 -6.24 -3.34
C HIS A 33 -14.29 -6.73 -3.59
N GLU A 34 -14.71 -6.83 -4.85
CA GLU A 34 -16.04 -7.36 -5.18
C GLU A 34 -16.22 -8.85 -4.82
N ASP A 35 -15.10 -9.55 -4.67
CA ASP A 35 -15.01 -10.93 -4.19
C ASP A 35 -14.62 -10.91 -2.71
N THR A 36 -15.57 -11.23 -1.83
CA THR A 36 -15.32 -11.27 -0.38
C THR A 36 -14.29 -12.34 0.00
N GLY A 37 -14.11 -13.38 -0.81
CA GLY A 37 -13.04 -14.36 -0.61
C GLY A 37 -11.66 -13.74 -0.83
N ALA A 38 -11.53 -12.81 -1.78
CA ALA A 38 -10.29 -12.07 -2.01
C ALA A 38 -9.96 -11.16 -0.82
N GLU A 39 -10.96 -10.49 -0.23
CA GLU A 39 -10.81 -9.68 0.99
C GLU A 39 -10.34 -10.56 2.17
N GLU A 40 -10.99 -11.69 2.41
CA GLU A 40 -10.62 -12.63 3.47
C GLU A 40 -9.18 -13.16 3.32
N TRP A 41 -8.75 -13.43 2.09
CA TRP A 41 -7.37 -13.86 1.82
C TRP A 41 -6.36 -12.76 2.11
N LEU A 42 -6.67 -11.53 1.71
CA LEU A 42 -5.83 -10.36 2.00
C LEU A 42 -5.71 -10.13 3.51
N ASP A 43 -6.82 -10.14 4.24
CA ASP A 43 -6.86 -9.98 5.69
C ASP A 43 -6.02 -11.04 6.42
N ARG A 44 -6.14 -12.30 6.00
CA ARG A 44 -5.32 -13.39 6.54
C ARG A 44 -3.83 -13.19 6.24
N ALA A 45 -3.48 -12.77 5.02
CA ALA A 45 -2.10 -12.47 4.68
C ALA A 45 -1.54 -11.32 5.53
N ILE A 46 -2.30 -10.26 5.75
CA ILE A 46 -1.93 -9.15 6.64
C ILE A 46 -1.67 -9.64 8.06
N HIS A 47 -2.54 -10.52 8.58
CA HIS A 47 -2.35 -11.12 9.89
C HIS A 47 -1.04 -11.93 9.98
N HIS A 48 -0.75 -12.76 8.97
CA HIS A 48 0.50 -13.52 8.90
C HIS A 48 1.74 -12.60 8.79
N ILE A 49 1.67 -11.52 8.00
CA ILE A 49 2.74 -10.50 7.93
C ILE A 49 3.00 -9.90 9.32
N ALA A 50 1.94 -9.49 10.03
CA ALA A 50 2.05 -8.91 11.37
C ALA A 50 2.63 -9.90 12.40
N ALA A 51 2.31 -11.19 12.26
CA ALA A 51 2.87 -12.28 13.06
C ALA A 51 4.30 -12.68 12.65
N ARG A 52 4.85 -12.07 11.57
CA ARG A 52 6.13 -12.45 10.93
C ARG A 52 6.16 -13.88 10.39
N GLU A 53 4.99 -14.43 10.08
CA GLU A 53 4.80 -15.72 9.45
C GLU A 53 4.86 -15.55 7.92
N PHE A 54 6.07 -15.36 7.40
CA PHE A 54 6.25 -14.88 6.03
C PHE A 54 5.87 -15.89 4.93
N GLU A 55 6.11 -17.18 5.13
CA GLU A 55 5.79 -18.22 4.16
C GLU A 55 4.28 -18.38 3.90
N PRO A 56 3.41 -18.46 4.93
CA PRO A 56 1.97 -18.53 4.69
C PRO A 56 1.42 -17.21 4.13
N ALA A 57 2.00 -16.05 4.51
CA ALA A 57 1.65 -14.77 3.90
C ALA A 57 1.96 -14.74 2.39
N GLU A 58 3.16 -15.17 1.99
CA GLU A 58 3.58 -15.19 0.58
C GLU A 58 2.67 -16.12 -0.24
N THR A 59 2.38 -17.31 0.29
CA THR A 59 1.49 -18.29 -0.36
C THR A 59 0.09 -17.73 -0.61
N LEU A 60 -0.49 -17.04 0.38
CA LEU A 60 -1.82 -16.42 0.24
C LEU A 60 -1.79 -15.30 -0.80
N LEU A 61 -0.78 -14.43 -0.76
CA LEU A 61 -0.67 -13.29 -1.67
C LEU A 61 -0.38 -13.74 -3.11
N ASP A 62 0.44 -14.77 -3.32
CA ASP A 62 0.69 -15.34 -4.64
C ASP A 62 -0.59 -15.92 -5.24
N GLY A 63 -1.34 -16.72 -4.47
CA GLY A 63 -2.62 -17.25 -4.91
C GLY A 63 -3.64 -16.15 -5.21
N LEU A 64 -3.71 -15.14 -4.33
CA LEU A 64 -4.59 -13.98 -4.50
C LEU A 64 -4.29 -13.21 -5.79
N LEU A 65 -3.01 -12.99 -6.08
CA LEU A 65 -2.56 -12.25 -7.27
C LEU A 65 -2.67 -13.06 -8.57
N VAL A 66 -2.67 -14.39 -8.50
CA VAL A 66 -3.04 -15.24 -9.65
C VAL A 66 -4.52 -15.09 -9.99
N ALA A 67 -5.39 -15.07 -8.97
CA ALA A 67 -6.84 -14.95 -9.17
C ALA A 67 -7.28 -13.51 -9.50
N HIS A 68 -6.67 -12.52 -8.85
CA HIS A 68 -7.05 -11.11 -8.91
C HIS A 68 -5.83 -10.21 -9.19
N PRO A 69 -5.24 -10.27 -10.40
CA PRO A 69 -4.00 -9.55 -10.73
C PRO A 69 -4.15 -8.01 -10.78
N LEU A 70 -5.38 -7.51 -10.69
CA LEU A 70 -5.71 -6.08 -10.66
C LEU A 70 -5.95 -5.55 -9.24
N TYR A 71 -5.79 -6.38 -8.21
CA TYR A 71 -6.00 -5.95 -6.84
C TYR A 71 -4.77 -5.22 -6.28
N ALA A 72 -4.77 -3.89 -6.40
CA ALA A 72 -3.61 -3.06 -6.08
C ALA A 72 -3.07 -3.29 -4.65
N GLU A 73 -3.94 -3.39 -3.66
CA GLU A 73 -3.52 -3.57 -2.26
C GLU A 73 -2.85 -4.94 -2.03
N ALA A 74 -3.23 -5.99 -2.75
CA ALA A 74 -2.55 -7.28 -2.65
C ALA A 74 -1.08 -7.20 -3.11
N TRP A 75 -0.80 -6.44 -4.18
CA TRP A 75 0.57 -6.14 -4.59
C TRP A 75 1.31 -5.34 -3.51
N ASN A 76 0.67 -4.33 -2.92
CA ASN A 76 1.27 -3.53 -1.83
C ASN A 76 1.61 -4.36 -0.58
N LYS A 77 0.73 -5.28 -0.17
CA LYS A 77 0.98 -6.17 0.96
C LYS A 77 2.11 -7.16 0.66
N ARG A 78 2.22 -7.69 -0.56
CA ARG A 78 3.36 -8.53 -0.93
C ARG A 78 4.67 -7.74 -1.05
N ALA A 79 4.62 -6.50 -1.52
CA ALA A 79 5.76 -5.60 -1.44
C ALA A 79 6.23 -5.37 0.01
N THR A 80 5.30 -5.16 0.93
CA THR A 80 5.58 -5.02 2.36
C THR A 80 6.23 -6.28 2.93
N LEU A 81 5.69 -7.45 2.61
CA LEU A 81 6.27 -8.74 2.97
C LEU A 81 7.73 -8.86 2.47
N TYR A 82 7.98 -8.56 1.21
CA TYR A 82 9.32 -8.60 0.62
C TYR A 82 10.29 -7.59 1.25
N PHE A 83 9.83 -6.38 1.57
CA PHE A 83 10.62 -5.42 2.32
C PHE A 83 11.05 -5.96 3.69
N LEU A 84 10.14 -6.62 4.42
CA LEU A 84 10.42 -7.23 5.74
C LEU A 84 11.35 -8.45 5.66
N GLN A 85 11.37 -9.15 4.51
CA GLN A 85 12.30 -10.23 4.21
C GLN A 85 13.65 -9.74 3.62
N GLU A 86 13.86 -8.42 3.53
CA GLU A 86 15.04 -7.81 2.90
C GLU A 86 15.19 -8.13 1.39
N ARG A 87 14.07 -8.49 0.74
CA ARG A 87 13.95 -8.75 -0.70
C ARG A 87 13.55 -7.47 -1.44
N ASP A 88 14.41 -6.46 -1.36
CA ASP A 88 14.09 -5.10 -1.82
C ASP A 88 13.80 -5.02 -3.32
N ARG A 89 14.43 -5.87 -4.14
CA ARG A 89 14.20 -5.87 -5.59
C ARG A 89 12.78 -6.33 -5.92
N GLU A 90 12.31 -7.40 -5.31
CA GLU A 90 10.95 -7.89 -5.46
C GLU A 90 9.94 -6.91 -4.87
N SER A 91 10.25 -6.30 -3.72
CA SER A 91 9.42 -5.26 -3.12
C SER A 91 9.21 -4.08 -4.07
N ILE A 92 10.28 -3.57 -4.70
CA ILE A 92 10.17 -2.50 -5.69
C ILE A 92 9.32 -2.91 -6.89
N ALA A 93 9.44 -4.15 -7.38
CA ALA A 93 8.64 -4.62 -8.50
C ALA A 93 7.14 -4.63 -8.17
N ASP A 94 6.78 -5.08 -6.97
CA ASP A 94 5.38 -5.08 -6.51
C ASP A 94 4.87 -3.66 -6.18
N ILE A 95 5.73 -2.74 -5.71
CA ILE A 95 5.39 -1.32 -5.58
C ILE A 95 5.07 -0.71 -6.94
N ILE A 96 5.91 -0.95 -7.96
CA ILE A 96 5.65 -0.47 -9.32
C ILE A 96 4.29 -0.97 -9.79
N ARG A 97 3.99 -2.25 -9.57
CA ARG A 97 2.71 -2.82 -9.97
C ARG A 97 1.52 -2.21 -9.21
N THR A 98 1.69 -1.92 -7.93
CA THR A 98 0.69 -1.20 -7.13
C THR A 98 0.41 0.17 -7.73
N LEU A 99 1.45 0.94 -8.07
CA LEU A 99 1.34 2.31 -8.59
C LEU A 99 0.84 2.37 -10.04
N GLU A 100 1.03 1.31 -10.83
CA GLU A 100 0.38 1.17 -12.15
C GLU A 100 -1.15 1.03 -12.02
N LEU A 101 -1.63 0.41 -10.93
CA LEU A 101 -3.05 0.16 -10.67
C LEU A 101 -3.71 1.31 -9.91
N GLU A 102 -3.03 1.88 -8.92
CA GLU A 102 -3.45 3.05 -8.16
C GLU A 102 -2.27 4.01 -7.97
N PRO A 103 -2.11 5.02 -8.85
CA PRO A 103 -1.01 5.97 -8.80
C PRO A 103 -0.96 6.83 -7.53
N ARG A 104 -2.06 6.94 -6.79
CA ARG A 104 -2.15 7.72 -5.54
C ARG A 104 -1.93 6.86 -4.30
N HIS A 105 -1.40 5.65 -4.44
CA HIS A 105 -1.21 4.74 -3.32
C HIS A 105 -0.05 5.20 -2.40
N PHE A 106 -0.34 6.12 -1.48
CA PHE A 106 0.67 6.72 -0.59
C PHE A 106 1.41 5.68 0.26
N GLY A 107 0.75 4.58 0.66
CA GLY A 107 1.43 3.45 1.33
C GLY A 107 2.58 2.83 0.54
N ALA A 108 2.38 2.56 -0.75
CA ALA A 108 3.40 1.98 -1.62
C ALA A 108 4.53 2.97 -1.93
N ILE A 109 4.20 4.25 -2.10
CA ILE A 109 5.20 5.33 -2.27
C ILE A 109 6.08 5.44 -1.02
N CYS A 110 5.48 5.38 0.18
CA CYS A 110 6.24 5.34 1.43
C CYS A 110 7.08 4.07 1.55
N GLY A 111 6.59 2.92 1.10
CA GLY A 111 7.38 1.68 1.01
C GLY A 111 8.64 1.86 0.15
N PHE A 112 8.52 2.50 -1.02
CA PHE A 112 9.69 2.83 -1.86
C PHE A 112 10.65 3.78 -1.16
N ALA A 113 10.13 4.79 -0.46
CA ALA A 113 10.95 5.73 0.30
C ALA A 113 11.75 5.01 1.41
N GLN A 114 11.14 4.06 2.11
CA GLN A 114 11.80 3.23 3.12
C GLN A 114 12.92 2.36 2.54
N ILE A 115 12.71 1.76 1.37
CA ILE A 115 13.74 1.02 0.63
C ILE A 115 14.90 1.94 0.25
N CYS A 116 14.61 3.14 -0.25
CA CYS A 116 15.64 4.14 -0.58
C CYS A 116 16.47 4.52 0.66
N LEU A 117 15.83 4.74 1.82
CA LEU A 117 16.53 5.01 3.07
C LEU A 117 17.45 3.86 3.48
N ARG A 118 16.97 2.62 3.39
CA ARG A 118 17.77 1.41 3.69
C ARG A 118 19.06 1.34 2.86
N HIS A 119 19.00 1.78 1.60
CA HIS A 119 20.15 1.84 0.71
C HIS A 119 20.94 3.16 0.75
N GLY A 120 20.65 4.07 1.68
CA GLY A 120 21.33 5.36 1.81
C GLY A 120 21.00 6.38 0.71
N ARG A 121 19.98 6.10 -0.12
CA ARG A 121 19.49 6.95 -1.21
C ARG A 121 18.55 8.03 -0.69
N ARG A 122 19.11 8.95 0.10
CA ARG A 122 18.33 9.95 0.86
C ARG A 122 17.57 10.93 -0.03
N ALA A 123 18.13 11.33 -1.17
CA ALA A 123 17.48 12.27 -2.08
C ALA A 123 16.22 11.65 -2.70
N GLU A 124 16.31 10.39 -3.13
CA GLU A 124 15.18 9.65 -3.69
C GLU A 124 14.12 9.33 -2.64
N ALA A 125 14.53 9.00 -1.42
CA ALA A 125 13.61 8.83 -0.31
C ALA A 125 12.83 10.13 0.00
N LEU A 126 13.53 11.27 0.05
CA LEU A 126 12.89 12.57 0.27
C LEU A 126 11.87 12.88 -0.83
N ALA A 127 12.25 12.73 -2.10
CA ALA A 127 11.35 12.96 -3.23
C ALA A 127 10.11 12.06 -3.18
N ALA A 128 10.27 10.79 -2.76
CA ALA A 128 9.15 9.87 -2.59
C ALA A 128 8.23 10.29 -1.43
N PHE A 129 8.78 10.69 -0.28
CA PHE A 129 7.96 11.21 0.83
C PHE A 129 7.23 12.50 0.47
N GLU A 130 7.89 13.43 -0.22
CA GLU A 130 7.25 14.65 -0.74
C GLU A 130 6.10 14.32 -1.71
N SER A 131 6.28 13.32 -2.57
CA SER A 131 5.21 12.83 -3.44
C SER A 131 4.05 12.24 -2.65
N ALA A 132 4.31 11.43 -1.62
CA ALA A 132 3.27 10.87 -0.75
C ALA A 132 2.51 11.96 0.01
N LEU A 133 3.22 12.95 0.56
CA LEU A 133 2.64 14.12 1.24
C LEU A 133 1.79 14.99 0.30
N SER A 134 2.15 15.07 -0.99
CA SER A 134 1.32 15.78 -1.96
C SER A 134 -0.03 15.10 -2.23
N ILE A 135 -0.14 13.80 -1.93
CA ILE A 135 -1.35 12.99 -2.09
C ILE A 135 -2.14 12.95 -0.78
N ASN A 136 -1.47 12.72 0.35
CA ASN A 136 -2.03 12.78 1.70
C ASN A 136 -1.24 13.81 2.53
N PRO A 137 -1.69 15.08 2.57
CA PRO A 137 -1.00 16.14 3.30
C PRO A 137 -0.98 15.97 4.83
N HIS A 138 -1.73 15.00 5.36
CA HIS A 138 -1.94 14.80 6.81
C HIS A 138 -1.17 13.60 7.39
N MET A 139 -0.33 12.94 6.59
CA MET A 139 0.46 11.77 7.01
C MET A 139 1.71 12.09 7.82
#